data_AF-A0A811P8U9-F1
#
_entry.id   AF-A0A811P8U9-F1
#
_cell.length_a   1.000
_cell.length_b   1.000
_cell.length_c   1.000
_cell.angle_alpha   90.00
_cell.angle_beta   90.00
_cell.angle_gamma   90.00
#
_symmetry.space_group_name_H-M   'P 1'
#
loop_
_entity.id
_entity.type
_entity.pdbx_description
1 polymer ?
#
loop_
_entity_poly.entity_id
_entity_poly.type
_entity_poly.pdbx_seq_one_letter_code
_entity_poly.pdbx_strand_id
1 'polypeptide(L)'
;MKQGYLDEQFCQVEDLQDEASPNFAEEVATLFFKDSARLISNVEQALEKYPKDFNRWDAYMQQLEGSCSSIGASRMKSECMSFRDYCGQGNVEGCMRSFHKVKREHGALRQKLEAYFQLLRQAGPAGAATRPGM
;
A
#
# COMPACT_ATOMS: atom_id res chain seq x y z
N MET A 1 5.56 13.92 -2.69
CA MET A 1 4.94 13.08 -1.64
C MET A 1 5.60 13.24 -0.26
N LYS A 2 5.72 14.47 0.26
CA LYS A 2 6.43 14.78 1.54
C LYS A 2 5.73 14.30 2.83
N GLN A 3 4.61 13.60 2.72
CA GLN A 3 3.86 13.11 3.88
C GLN A 3 4.23 11.66 4.25
N GLY A 4 5.18 11.03 3.55
CA GLY A 4 5.68 9.70 3.89
C GLY A 4 4.63 8.59 3.77
N TYR A 5 3.74 8.68 2.78
CA TYR A 5 2.78 7.62 2.46
C TYR A 5 3.40 6.53 1.56
N LEU A 6 4.36 6.95 0.75
CA LEU A 6 5.17 6.11 -0.12
C LEU A 6 6.64 6.29 0.27
N ASP A 7 7.41 5.21 0.18
CA ASP A 7 8.87 5.21 0.33
C ASP A 7 9.58 5.07 -1.02
N GLU A 8 10.89 4.89 -1.01
CA GLU A 8 11.75 4.79 -2.19
C GLU A 8 11.38 3.61 -3.11
N GLN A 9 10.68 2.59 -2.61
CA GLN A 9 10.21 1.49 -3.45
C GLN A 9 9.24 1.98 -4.53
N PHE A 10 8.44 3.01 -4.25
CA PHE A 10 7.54 3.55 -5.27
C PHE A 10 8.31 4.22 -6.40
N CYS A 11 9.42 4.89 -6.11
CA CYS A 11 10.28 5.46 -7.16
C CYS A 11 10.82 4.37 -8.09
N GLN A 12 11.20 3.21 -7.54
CA GLN A 12 11.62 2.07 -8.37
C GLN A 12 10.48 1.55 -9.26
N VAL A 13 9.23 1.58 -8.78
CA VAL A 13 8.06 1.23 -9.60
C VAL A 13 7.85 2.24 -10.72
N GLU A 14 8.08 3.53 -10.48
CA GLU A 14 8.01 4.57 -11.51
C GLU A 14 9.14 4.44 -12.54
N ASP A 15 10.36 4.11 -12.12
CA ASP A 15 11.52 3.94 -13.00
C ASP A 15 11.39 2.75 -13.97
N LEU A 16 10.50 1.79 -13.67
CA LEU A 16 10.19 0.66 -14.56
C LEU A 16 9.24 1.04 -15.70
N GLN A 17 8.64 2.23 -15.67
CA GLN A 17 7.73 2.71 -16.70
C GLN A 17 8.49 3.22 -17.92
N ASP A 18 8.15 2.73 -19.12
CA ASP A 18 8.78 3.13 -20.38
C ASP A 18 7.75 3.38 -21.50
N GLU A 19 8.23 3.67 -22.72
CA GLU A 19 7.36 3.93 -23.88
C GLU A 19 6.50 2.71 -24.28
N ALA A 20 6.96 1.48 -23.96
CA ALA A 20 6.20 0.26 -24.23
C ALA A 20 5.14 -0.03 -23.14
N SER A 21 5.31 0.54 -21.95
CA SER A 21 4.46 0.35 -20.77
C SER A 21 4.14 1.66 -20.05
N PRO A 22 3.54 2.65 -20.72
CA PRO A 22 3.44 4.04 -20.22
C PRO A 22 2.55 4.23 -18.98
N ASN A 23 1.83 3.20 -18.54
CA ASN A 23 0.97 3.22 -17.35
C ASN A 23 1.37 2.19 -16.28
N PHE A 24 2.57 1.62 -16.37
CA PHE A 24 3.01 0.54 -15.49
C PHE A 24 2.81 0.86 -14.00
N ALA A 25 3.20 2.06 -13.56
CA ALA A 25 3.04 2.45 -12.16
C ALA A 25 1.57 2.52 -11.71
N GLU A 26 0.67 2.97 -12.60
CA GLU A 26 -0.77 3.02 -12.33
C GLU A 26 -1.39 1.61 -12.30
N GLU A 27 -0.92 0.70 -13.16
CA GLU A 27 -1.35 -0.71 -13.17
C GLU A 27 -0.92 -1.43 -11.89
N VAL A 28 0.34 -1.24 -11.46
CA VAL A 28 0.84 -1.79 -10.19
C VAL A 28 0.06 -1.24 -9.00
N ALA A 29 -0.24 0.07 -8.97
CA ALA A 29 -1.08 0.66 -7.94
C ALA A 29 -2.50 0.07 -7.93
N THR A 30 -3.10 -0.11 -9.11
CA THR A 30 -4.43 -0.70 -9.26
C THR A 30 -4.47 -2.14 -8.74
N LEU A 31 -3.47 -2.95 -9.09
CA LEU A 31 -3.33 -4.32 -8.61
C LEU A 31 -3.16 -4.36 -7.09
N PHE A 32 -2.28 -3.52 -6.55
CA PHE A 32 -2.10 -3.37 -5.11
C PHE A 32 -3.41 -3.05 -4.39
N PHE A 33 -4.21 -2.09 -4.87
CA PHE A 33 -5.47 -1.75 -4.20
C PHE A 33 -6.51 -2.86 -4.26
N LYS A 34 -6.55 -3.62 -5.36
CA LYS A 34 -7.41 -4.79 -5.50
C LYS A 34 -7.02 -5.88 -4.49
N ASP A 35 -5.73 -6.21 -4.43
CA ASP A 35 -5.24 -7.28 -3.56
C ASP A 35 -5.32 -6.91 -2.09
N SER A 36 -4.91 -5.69 -1.73
CA SER A 36 -4.99 -5.19 -0.36
C SER A 36 -6.44 -5.07 0.14
N ALA A 37 -7.40 -4.66 -0.69
CA ALA A 37 -8.80 -4.62 -0.30
C ALA A 37 -9.34 -6.02 0.04
N ARG A 38 -8.97 -7.04 -0.76
CA ARG A 38 -9.29 -8.44 -0.48
C ARG A 38 -8.66 -8.92 0.82
N LEU A 39 -7.38 -8.60 1.05
CA LEU A 39 -6.66 -8.98 2.28
C LEU A 39 -7.25 -8.31 3.53
N ILE A 40 -7.59 -7.02 3.46
CA ILE A 40 -8.25 -6.28 4.54
C ILE A 40 -9.58 -6.95 4.91
N SER A 41 -10.40 -7.32 3.92
CA SER A 41 -11.66 -8.02 4.16
C SER A 41 -11.45 -9.41 4.80
N ASN A 42 -10.41 -10.14 4.38
CA ASN A 42 -10.07 -11.42 5.01
C ASN A 42 -9.67 -11.25 6.48
N VAL A 43 -8.93 -10.18 6.82
CA VAL A 43 -8.58 -9.85 8.22
C VAL A 43 -9.85 -9.55 9.02
N GLU A 44 -10.77 -8.74 8.50
CA GLU A 44 -12.07 -8.45 9.16
C GLU A 44 -12.82 -9.74 9.48
N GLN A 45 -12.99 -10.61 8.49
CA GLN A 45 -13.66 -11.89 8.67
C GLN A 45 -12.94 -12.79 9.68
N ALA A 46 -11.60 -12.79 9.70
CA ALA A 46 -10.82 -13.58 10.65
C ALA A 46 -10.94 -13.06 12.09
N LEU A 47 -11.01 -11.74 12.28
CA LEU A 47 -11.23 -11.11 13.58
C LEU A 47 -12.59 -11.52 14.17
N GLU A 48 -13.63 -11.61 13.33
CA GLU A 48 -14.98 -12.03 13.74
C GLU A 48 -15.09 -13.53 13.97
N LYS A 49 -14.59 -14.34 13.03
CA LYS A 49 -14.79 -15.80 13.01
C LYS A 49 -13.87 -16.54 13.98
N TYR A 50 -12.68 -16.00 14.25
CA TYR A 50 -11.65 -16.64 15.07
C TYR A 50 -11.17 -15.67 16.16
N PRO A 51 -12.02 -15.38 17.17
CA PRO A 51 -11.66 -14.43 18.21
C PRO A 51 -10.43 -14.90 18.98
N LYS A 52 -9.43 -14.01 19.11
CA LYS A 52 -8.15 -14.24 19.81
C LYS A 52 -7.24 -15.30 19.18
N ASP A 53 -7.46 -15.67 17.91
CA ASP A 53 -6.50 -16.49 17.15
C ASP A 53 -5.39 -15.60 16.59
N PHE A 54 -4.49 -15.15 17.47
CA PHE A 54 -3.41 -14.20 17.13
C PHE A 54 -2.47 -14.73 16.05
N ASN A 55 -2.22 -16.04 16.00
CA ASN A 55 -1.39 -16.67 14.97
C ASN A 55 -2.04 -16.53 13.59
N ARG A 56 -3.36 -16.79 13.50
CA ARG A 56 -4.09 -16.61 12.24
C ARG A 56 -4.17 -15.14 11.84
N TRP A 57 -4.41 -14.24 12.79
CA TRP A 57 -4.44 -12.80 12.52
C TRP A 57 -3.09 -12.28 12.03
N ASP A 58 -1.99 -12.69 12.67
CA ASP A 58 -0.62 -12.35 12.26
C ASP A 58 -0.33 -12.83 10.83
N ALA A 59 -0.70 -14.07 10.49
CA ALA A 59 -0.49 -14.62 9.15
C ALA A 59 -1.20 -13.82 8.05
N TYR A 60 -2.44 -13.37 8.27
CA TYR A 60 -3.12 -12.49 7.32
C TYR A 60 -2.45 -11.12 7.22
N MET A 61 -2.01 -10.57 8.35
CA MET A 61 -1.37 -9.25 8.38
C MET A 61 0.01 -9.26 7.73
N GLN A 62 0.76 -10.36 7.86
CA GLN A 62 2.04 -10.56 7.17
C GLN A 62 1.86 -10.55 5.65
N GLN A 63 0.78 -11.14 5.12
CA GLN A 63 0.49 -11.07 3.68
C GLN A 63 0.19 -9.64 3.24
N LEU A 64 -0.58 -8.89 4.03
CA LEU A 64 -0.86 -7.48 3.74
C LEU A 64 0.40 -6.63 3.81
N GLU A 65 1.27 -6.84 4.80
CA GLU A 65 2.57 -6.16 4.93
C GLU A 65 3.48 -6.41 3.70
N GLY A 66 3.49 -7.65 3.19
CA GLY A 66 4.21 -8.00 1.97
C GLY A 66 3.70 -7.21 0.76
N SER A 67 2.37 -7.11 0.61
CA SER A 67 1.73 -6.29 -0.42
C SER A 67 2.02 -4.80 -0.26
N CYS A 68 2.05 -4.27 0.98
CA CYS A 68 2.47 -2.90 1.23
C CYS A 68 3.90 -2.66 0.78
N SER A 69 4.80 -3.61 1.05
CA SER A 69 6.22 -3.50 0.72
C SER A 69 6.46 -3.49 -0.79
N SER A 70 5.63 -4.14 -1.61
CA SER A 70 5.86 -4.21 -3.06
C SER A 70 5.66 -2.87 -3.78
N ILE A 71 4.90 -1.94 -3.21
CA ILE A 71 4.64 -0.61 -3.77
C ILE A 71 5.19 0.53 -2.88
N GLY A 72 5.85 0.19 -1.78
CA GLY A 72 6.36 1.18 -0.84
C GLY A 72 5.30 1.87 0.01
N ALA A 73 4.14 1.25 0.27
CA ALA A 73 3.04 1.80 1.07
C ALA A 73 3.41 1.88 2.57
N SER A 74 4.34 2.77 2.90
CA SER A 74 5.09 2.80 4.16
C SER A 74 4.23 2.97 5.41
N ARG A 75 3.24 3.87 5.42
CA ARG A 75 2.34 4.01 6.58
C ARG A 75 1.49 2.79 6.81
N MET A 76 0.95 2.21 5.74
CA MET A 76 0.12 1.02 5.83
C MET A 76 0.96 -0.16 6.32
N LYS A 77 2.19 -0.31 5.81
CA LYS A 77 3.19 -1.27 6.29
C LYS A 77 3.47 -1.10 7.78
N SER A 78 3.72 0.12 8.26
CA SER A 78 3.99 0.41 9.67
C SER A 78 2.85 -0.03 10.59
N GLU A 79 1.60 0.17 10.18
CA GLU A 79 0.44 -0.25 10.96
C GLU A 79 0.18 -1.76 10.85
N CYS A 80 0.62 -2.41 9.76
CA CYS A 80 0.68 -3.88 9.68
C CYS A 80 1.68 -4.42 10.70
N MET A 81 2.90 -3.89 10.74
CA MET A 81 3.93 -4.29 11.72
C MET A 81 3.45 -4.10 13.16
N SER A 82 2.86 -2.94 13.47
CA SER A 82 2.28 -2.66 14.79
C SER A 82 1.18 -3.67 15.16
N PHE A 83 0.33 -4.06 14.21
CA PHE A 83 -0.71 -5.07 14.45
C PHE A 83 -0.10 -6.42 14.81
N ARG A 84 0.95 -6.83 14.08
CA ARG A 84 1.68 -8.09 14.29
C ARG A 84 2.38 -8.12 15.65
N ASP A 85 2.98 -7.00 16.06
CA ASP A 85 3.56 -6.85 17.39
C ASP A 85 2.50 -7.04 18.49
N TYR A 86 1.29 -6.50 18.30
CA TYR A 86 0.18 -6.71 19.23
C TYR A 86 -0.35 -8.14 19.23
N CYS A 87 -0.30 -8.85 18.10
CA CYS A 87 -0.57 -10.29 18.05
C CYS A 87 0.41 -11.06 18.95
N GLY A 88 1.71 -10.76 18.84
CA GLY A 88 2.75 -11.38 19.69
C GLY A 88 2.57 -11.10 21.19
N GLN A 89 1.92 -9.99 21.54
CA GLN A 89 1.61 -9.61 22.93
C GLN A 89 0.24 -10.13 23.41
N GLY A 90 -0.57 -10.75 22.54
CA GLY A 90 -1.96 -11.11 22.85
C GLY A 90 -2.87 -9.90 23.12
N ASN A 91 -2.52 -8.72 22.57
CA ASN A 91 -3.21 -7.45 22.84
C ASN A 91 -4.31 -7.19 21.81
N VAL A 92 -5.52 -7.68 22.10
CA VAL A 92 -6.69 -7.53 21.21
C VAL A 92 -6.97 -6.05 20.89
N GLU A 93 -6.97 -5.18 21.91
CA GLU A 93 -7.29 -3.77 21.72
C GLU A 93 -6.26 -3.08 20.81
N GLY A 94 -4.97 -3.41 21.01
CA GLY A 94 -3.87 -2.99 20.15
C GLY A 94 -4.05 -3.44 18.70
N CYS A 95 -4.35 -4.72 18.48
CA CYS A 95 -4.66 -5.26 17.15
C CYS A 95 -5.82 -4.49 16.51
N MET A 96 -6.93 -4.30 17.21
CA MET A 96 -8.09 -3.59 16.66
C MET A 96 -7.75 -2.14 16.31
N ARG A 97 -7.07 -1.41 17.18
CA ARG A 97 -6.66 -0.02 16.89
C ARG A 97 -5.75 0.06 15.66
N SER A 98 -4.75 -0.83 15.58
CA SER A 98 -3.83 -0.88 14.44
C SER A 98 -4.57 -1.20 13.14
N PHE A 99 -5.52 -2.14 13.20
CA PHE A 99 -6.31 -2.52 12.04
C PHE A 99 -7.20 -1.39 11.51
N HIS A 100 -7.82 -0.60 12.40
CA HIS A 100 -8.55 0.60 11.99
C HIS A 100 -7.65 1.60 11.26
N LYS A 101 -6.40 1.76 11.73
CA LYS A 101 -5.44 2.63 11.07
C LYS A 101 -5.00 2.09 9.71
N VAL A 102 -4.80 0.77 9.56
CA VAL A 102 -4.53 0.13 8.26
C VAL A 102 -5.61 0.53 7.24
N LYS A 103 -6.89 0.40 7.60
CA LYS A 103 -8.02 0.80 6.73
C LYS A 103 -8.01 2.29 6.38
N ARG A 104 -7.69 3.15 7.34
CA ARG A 104 -7.59 4.60 7.12
C ARG A 104 -6.45 4.94 6.16
N GLU A 105 -5.25 4.39 6.39
CA GLU A 105 -4.09 4.65 5.54
C GLU A 105 -4.26 4.06 4.15
N HIS A 106 -4.95 2.92 4.00
CA HIS A 106 -5.34 2.36 2.70
C HIS A 106 -6.18 3.34 1.89
N GLY A 107 -7.26 3.86 2.47
CA GLY A 107 -8.13 4.84 1.80
C GLY A 107 -7.41 6.16 1.49
N ALA A 108 -6.58 6.65 2.42
CA ALA A 108 -5.81 7.87 2.21
C ALA A 108 -4.76 7.72 1.10
N LEU A 109 -4.06 6.58 1.04
CA LEU A 109 -3.09 6.28 0.00
C LEU A 109 -3.79 6.17 -1.37
N ARG A 110 -4.95 5.50 -1.42
CA ARG A 110 -5.76 5.38 -2.63
C ARG A 110 -6.12 6.73 -3.23
N GLN A 111 -6.71 7.62 -2.43
CA GLN A 111 -7.08 8.95 -2.91
C GLN A 111 -5.88 9.75 -3.42
N LYS A 112 -4.72 9.62 -2.75
CA LYS A 112 -3.49 10.33 -3.16
C LYS A 112 -2.93 9.81 -4.48
N LEU A 113 -2.89 8.50 -4.67
CA LEU A 113 -2.42 7.90 -5.92
C LEU A 113 -3.39 8.15 -7.07
N GLU A 114 -4.71 8.07 -6.83
CA GLU A 114 -5.71 8.43 -7.83
C GLU A 114 -5.55 9.89 -8.29
N ALA A 115 -5.38 10.82 -7.36
CA ALA A 115 -5.12 12.23 -7.70
C ALA A 115 -3.78 12.41 -8.43
N TYR A 116 -2.74 11.68 -8.02
CA TYR A 116 -1.42 11.71 -8.66
C TYR A 116 -1.50 11.29 -10.14
N PHE A 117 -2.10 10.13 -10.43
CA PHE A 117 -2.23 9.65 -11.81
C PHE A 117 -3.18 10.52 -12.64
N GLN A 118 -4.22 11.10 -12.04
CA GLN A 118 -5.05 12.10 -12.74
C GLN A 118 -4.25 13.32 -13.18
N LEU A 119 -3.35 13.84 -12.34
CA LEU A 119 -2.49 14.96 -12.68
C LEU A 119 -1.47 14.58 -13.77
N LEU A 120 -0.87 13.39 -13.70
CA LEU A 120 0.03 12.89 -14.74
C LEU A 120 -0.65 12.82 -16.10
N ARG A 121 -1.90 12.34 -16.17
CA ARG A 121 -2.68 12.31 -17.42
C ARG A 121 -2.99 13.71 -17.96
N GLN A 122 -3.25 14.67 -17.08
CA GLN A 122 -3.57 16.06 -17.47
C GLN A 122 -2.33 16.85 -17.92
N ALA A 123 -1.14 16.49 -17.44
CA ALA A 123 0.10 17.14 -17.83
C ALA A 123 0.52 16.85 -19.29
N GLY A 124 -0.13 15.89 -19.97
CA GLY A 124 0.25 15.41 -21.30
C GLY A 124 1.61 14.68 -21.27
N PRO A 125 2.03 14.04 -22.37
CA PRO A 125 3.41 13.58 -22.47
C PRO A 125 4.29 14.83 -22.37
N ALA A 126 5.08 14.93 -21.31
CA ALA A 126 6.15 15.91 -21.24
C ALA A 126 7.02 15.65 -22.47
N GLY A 127 6.92 16.53 -23.46
CA GLY A 127 7.64 16.40 -24.71
C GLY A 127 9.09 16.09 -24.40
N ALA A 128 9.64 15.09 -25.08
CA ALA A 128 11.03 14.69 -25.02
C ALA A 128 11.93 15.92 -25.04
N ALA A 129 12.30 16.41 -23.85
CA ALA A 129 13.32 17.41 -23.68
C ALA A 129 14.62 16.66 -23.90
N THR A 130 15.02 16.61 -25.17
CA THR A 130 16.36 16.26 -25.60
C THR A 130 17.32 17.08 -24.77
N ARG A 131 17.98 16.43 -23.81
CA ARG A 131 19.15 17.01 -23.15
C ARG A 131 20.17 17.28 -24.26
N PRO A 132 20.66 18.51 -24.44
CA PRO A 132 21.78 18.75 -25.34
C PRO A 132 22.97 17.96 -24.80
N GLY A 133 23.48 17.04 -25.61
CA GLY A 133 24.76 16.39 -25.36
C GLY A 133 25.87 17.45 -25.36
N MET A 134 26.80 17.30 -24.41
CA MET A 134 28.11 17.96 -24.45
C MET A 134 28.92 17.50 -25.65
#